data_AF-A0A3R6YHU0-F1
#
_entry.id   AF-A0A3R6YHU0-F1
#
_cell.length_a   1.000
_cell.length_b   1.000
_cell.length_c   1.000
_cell.angle_alpha   90.00
_cell.angle_beta   90.00
_cell.angle_gamma   90.00
#
_symmetry.space_group_name_H-M   'P 1'
#
loop_
_entity.id
_entity.type
_entity.pdbx_description
1 polymer ?
#
loop_
_entity_poly.entity_id
_entity_poly.type
_entity_poly.pdbx_seq_one_letter_code
_entity_poly.pdbx_strand_id
1 'polypeptide(L)'
;MQELEKILEEIDETIERYVENPYIDEKVTDLCYGMNIAKGIIRKYISGKDTDVPAKDGWIPVEERMPEDGTYLCTFTGDLVGQEEPFTGMCGIENGIWDEPDCVIAWQPLPEPYEGV
;
A
#
# COMPACT_ATOMS: atom_id res chain seq x y z
N MET A 1 -4.01 -6.19 -6.30
CA MET A 1 -4.63 -4.89 -5.95
C MET A 1 -5.92 -4.66 -6.75
N GLN A 2 -5.98 -5.08 -8.01
CA GLN A 2 -7.16 -5.03 -8.89
C GLN A 2 -8.46 -5.60 -8.27
N GLU A 3 -8.39 -6.69 -7.50
CA GLU A 3 -9.58 -7.28 -6.83
C GLU A 3 -10.25 -6.34 -5.82
N LEU A 4 -9.49 -5.50 -5.12
CA LEU A 4 -10.05 -4.55 -4.13
C LEU A 4 -10.71 -3.35 -4.83
N GLU A 5 -10.18 -2.92 -5.98
CA GLU A 5 -10.77 -1.85 -6.78
C GLU A 5 -12.12 -2.29 -7.35
N LYS A 6 -12.20 -3.54 -7.83
CA LYS A 6 -13.46 -4.14 -8.29
C LYS A 6 -14.51 -4.21 -7.17
N ILE A 7 -14.10 -4.54 -5.94
CA ILE A 7 -15.03 -4.54 -4.79
C ILE A 7 -15.55 -3.13 -4.51
N LEU A 8 -14.73 -2.09 -4.65
CA LEU A 8 -15.18 -0.71 -4.48
C LEU A 8 -16.21 -0.30 -5.54
N GLU A 9 -16.02 -0.73 -6.78
CA GLU A 9 -16.96 -0.52 -7.89
C GLU A 9 -18.30 -1.21 -7.63
N GLU A 10 -18.30 -2.49 -7.23
CA GLU A 10 -19.53 -3.23 -6.90
C GLU A 10 -20.29 -2.61 -5.70
N ILE A 11 -19.58 -2.01 -4.74
CA ILE A 11 -20.20 -1.27 -3.62
C ILE A 11 -20.89 0.00 -4.14
N ASP A 12 -20.28 0.74 -5.06
CA ASP A 12 -20.86 1.94 -5.66
C ASP A 12 -22.14 1.62 -6.44
N GLU A 13 -22.08 0.62 -7.33
CA GLU A 13 -23.25 0.16 -8.06
C GLU A 13 -24.38 -0.31 -7.13
N THR A 14 -24.03 -0.87 -5.97
CA THR A 14 -25.03 -1.28 -4.98
C THR A 14 -25.68 -0.07 -4.32
N ILE A 15 -24.89 0.92 -3.89
CA ILE A 15 -25.41 2.16 -3.31
C ILE A 15 -26.34 2.87 -4.31
N GLU A 16 -25.93 3.01 -5.57
CA GLU A 16 -26.73 3.63 -6.62
C GLU A 16 -28.09 2.94 -6.80
N ARG A 17 -28.10 1.60 -6.90
CA ARG A 17 -29.36 0.82 -6.99
C ARG A 17 -30.31 1.05 -5.81
N TYR A 18 -29.79 1.25 -4.61
CA TYR A 18 -30.60 1.51 -3.42
C TYR A 18 -31.09 2.96 -3.36
N VAL A 19 -30.29 3.93 -3.81
CA VAL A 19 -30.68 5.34 -3.90
C VAL A 19 -31.78 5.55 -4.94
N GLU A 20 -31.76 4.81 -6.06
CA GLU A 20 -32.80 4.88 -7.09
C GLU A 20 -34.09 4.14 -6.73
N ASN A 21 -34.13 3.43 -5.59
CA ASN A 21 -35.32 2.70 -5.16
C ASN A 21 -36.43 3.69 -4.73
N PRO A 22 -37.62 3.67 -5.34
CA PRO A 22 -38.71 4.60 -5.02
C PRO A 22 -39.32 4.41 -3.61
N TYR A 23 -38.90 3.39 -2.87
CA TYR A 23 -39.27 3.15 -1.47
C TYR A 23 -38.11 3.47 -0.52
N ILE A 24 -37.58 4.69 -0.59
CA ILE A 24 -36.58 5.16 0.37
C ILE A 24 -37.25 5.35 1.73
N ASP A 25 -37.09 4.36 2.60
CA ASP A 25 -37.36 4.49 4.03
C ASP A 25 -36.04 4.67 4.81
N GLU A 26 -36.15 4.87 6.12
CA GLU A 26 -35.00 5.04 7.03
C GLU A 26 -33.99 3.88 6.92
N LYS A 27 -34.44 2.66 6.59
CA LYS A 27 -33.58 1.47 6.47
C LYS A 27 -32.70 1.49 5.23
N VAL A 28 -33.19 2.06 4.13
CA VAL A 28 -32.39 2.24 2.89
C VAL A 28 -31.25 3.23 3.14
N THR A 29 -31.52 4.26 3.96
CA THR A 29 -30.53 5.29 4.34
C THR A 29 -29.42 4.69 5.20
N ASP A 30 -29.77 3.86 6.18
CA ASP A 30 -28.81 3.16 7.06
C ASP A 30 -27.91 2.19 6.30
N LEU A 31 -28.46 1.48 5.30
CA LEU A 31 -27.68 0.55 4.48
C LEU A 31 -26.60 1.28 3.67
N CYS A 32 -26.97 2.36 2.97
CA CYS A 32 -26.02 3.13 2.16
C CYS A 32 -24.93 3.76 3.05
N TYR A 33 -25.28 4.20 4.25
CA TYR A 33 -24.31 4.73 5.22
C TYR A 33 -23.30 3.65 5.65
N GLY A 34 -23.78 2.45 6.01
CA GLY A 34 -22.92 1.32 6.35
C GLY A 34 -21.99 0.90 5.21
N MET A 35 -22.48 0.90 3.97
CA MET A 35 -21.68 0.58 2.78
C MET A 35 -20.58 1.63 2.51
N ASN A 36 -20.88 2.91 2.73
CA ASN A 36 -19.86 3.98 2.62
C ASN A 36 -18.76 3.85 3.68
N ILE A 37 -19.09 3.41 4.90
CA ILE A 37 -18.08 3.12 5.94
C ILE A 37 -17.18 1.96 5.50
N ALA A 38 -17.77 0.86 5.02
CA ALA A 38 -17.02 -0.29 4.51
C ALA A 38 -16.09 0.11 3.35
N LYS A 39 -16.60 0.95 2.43
CA LYS A 39 -15.81 1.53 1.34
C LYS A 39 -14.61 2.33 1.86
N GLY A 40 -14.81 3.12 2.92
CA GLY A 40 -13.75 3.86 3.59
C GLY A 40 -12.67 2.95 4.17
N ILE A 41 -13.04 1.84 4.82
CA ILE A 41 -12.10 0.85 5.35
C ILE A 41 -11.30 0.23 4.20
N ILE A 42 -11.97 -0.26 3.16
CA ILE A 42 -11.29 -0.90 2.02
C ILE A 42 -10.29 0.06 1.35
N ARG A 43 -10.67 1.34 1.18
CA ARG A 43 -9.77 2.38 0.65
C ARG A 43 -8.52 2.57 1.49
N LYS A 44 -8.62 2.49 2.83
CA LYS A 44 -7.44 2.58 3.71
C LYS A 44 -6.47 1.42 3.46
N TYR A 45 -6.98 0.19 3.36
CA TYR A 45 -6.19 -1.00 3.03
C TYR A 45 -5.53 -0.92 1.65
N ILE A 46 -6.19 -0.31 0.65
CA ILE A 46 -5.59 -0.04 -0.67
C ILE A 46 -4.48 1.00 -0.56
N SER A 47 -4.72 2.10 0.16
CA SER A 47 -3.78 3.21 0.31
C SER A 47 -2.58 2.94 1.23
N GLY A 48 -2.57 1.80 1.93
CA GLY A 48 -1.52 1.45 2.90
C GLY A 48 -1.51 2.33 4.16
N LYS A 49 -2.57 3.10 4.42
CA LYS A 49 -2.66 4.08 5.53
C LYS A 49 -3.54 3.61 6.70
N ASP A 50 -3.63 2.30 6.95
CA ASP A 50 -4.21 1.79 8.20
C ASP A 50 -3.09 1.60 9.24
N THR A 51 -3.29 2.23 10.40
CA THR A 51 -2.33 2.30 11.52
C THR A 51 -2.28 1.03 12.38
N ASP A 52 -3.07 -0.01 12.07
CA ASP A 52 -3.15 -1.26 12.85
C ASP A 52 -3.08 -2.53 11.97
N VAL A 53 -2.74 -2.37 10.70
CA VAL A 53 -2.34 -3.47 9.82
C VAL A 53 -0.84 -3.28 9.62
N PRO A 54 0.03 -4.24 9.99
CA PRO A 54 1.45 -4.11 9.70
C PRO A 54 1.58 -3.83 8.21
N ALA A 55 2.14 -2.66 7.86
CA ALA A 55 2.52 -2.37 6.50
C ALA A 55 3.26 -3.59 5.97
N LYS A 56 2.74 -4.13 4.86
CA LYS A 56 3.26 -5.26 4.07
C LYS A 56 4.70 -5.65 4.48
N ASP A 57 4.82 -6.77 5.20
CA ASP A 57 6.05 -7.56 5.28
C ASP A 57 7.34 -6.83 5.70
N GLY A 58 7.25 -5.79 6.56
CA GLY A 58 8.43 -5.11 7.13
C GLY A 58 9.06 -4.03 6.25
N TRP A 59 8.44 -3.70 5.11
CA TRP A 59 8.89 -2.61 4.24
C TRP A 59 8.52 -1.23 4.80
N ILE A 60 9.50 -0.32 4.82
CA ILE A 60 9.38 1.06 5.28
C ILE A 60 9.54 1.98 4.07
N PRO A 61 8.53 2.77 3.69
CA PRO A 61 8.66 3.76 2.62
C PRO A 61 9.71 4.83 2.95
N VAL A 62 10.47 5.30 1.96
CA VAL A 62 11.47 6.38 2.17
C VAL A 62 10.82 7.68 2.66
N GLU A 63 9.57 7.92 2.30
CA GLU A 63 8.77 9.07 2.76
C GLU A 63 8.37 8.99 4.24
N GLU A 64 8.34 7.78 4.82
CA GLU A 64 8.04 7.59 6.24
C GLU A 64 9.25 7.95 7.10
N ARG A 65 10.42 7.37 6.77
CA ARG A 65 11.71 7.70 7.39
C ARG A 65 12.88 7.10 6.61
N MET A 66 14.05 7.71 6.80
CA MET A 66 15.33 7.18 6.34
C MET A 66 15.93 6.20 7.37
N PRO A 67 16.67 5.17 6.93
CA PRO A 67 17.47 4.33 7.81
C PRO A 67 18.74 5.04 8.28
N GLU A 68 19.48 4.36 9.16
CA GLU A 68 20.86 4.72 9.49
C GLU A 68 21.82 4.27 8.38
N ASP A 69 23.08 4.70 8.44
CA ASP A 69 24.11 4.29 7.48
C ASP A 69 24.29 2.76 7.48
N GLY A 70 24.31 2.15 6.29
CA GLY A 70 24.40 0.69 6.17
C GLY A 70 23.94 0.15 4.82
N THR A 71 23.65 -1.15 4.77
CA THR A 71 23.10 -1.83 3.57
C THR A 71 21.76 -2.47 3.89
N TYR A 72 20.79 -2.25 3.01
CA TYR A 72 19.40 -2.65 3.19
C TYR A 72 18.86 -3.37 1.97
N LEU A 73 17.84 -4.20 2.18
CA LEU A 73 17.00 -4.64 1.08
C LEU A 73 16.09 -3.48 0.69
N CYS A 74 16.08 -3.12 -0.58
CA CYS A 74 15.38 -1.97 -1.13
C CYS A 74 14.41 -2.41 -2.22
N THR A 75 13.31 -1.68 -2.34
CA THR A 75 12.49 -1.67 -3.55
C THR A 75 12.90 -0.44 -4.35
N PHE A 76 13.17 -0.63 -5.64
CA PHE A 76 13.56 0.43 -6.56
C PHE A 76 12.45 0.72 -7.57
N THR A 77 12.43 1.95 -8.11
CA THR A 77 11.69 2.25 -9.33
C THR A 77 12.24 1.41 -10.49
N GLY A 78 11.38 1.08 -11.46
CA GLY A 78 11.82 0.37 -12.67
C GLY A 78 12.78 1.21 -13.53
N ASP A 79 12.77 2.54 -13.38
CA ASP A 79 13.65 3.47 -14.10
C ASP A 79 15.14 3.15 -13.93
N LEU A 80 15.53 2.64 -12.75
CA LEU A 80 16.93 2.28 -12.45
C LEU A 80 17.51 1.28 -13.45
N VAL A 81 16.68 0.38 -13.99
CA VAL A 81 17.08 -0.65 -14.96
C VAL A 81 16.31 -0.55 -16.28
N GLY A 82 15.57 0.53 -16.50
CA GLY A 82 14.78 0.77 -17.71
C GLY A 82 13.61 -0.19 -17.91
N GLN A 83 12.94 -0.59 -16.81
CA GLN A 83 11.73 -1.43 -16.85
C GLN A 83 10.51 -0.68 -16.30
N GLU A 84 9.31 -1.13 -16.63
CA GLU A 84 8.07 -0.46 -16.19
C GLU A 84 7.76 -0.71 -14.70
N GLU A 85 8.07 -1.91 -14.21
CA GLU A 85 7.65 -2.35 -12.87
C GLU A 85 8.76 -2.18 -11.82
N PRO A 86 8.41 -1.86 -10.55
CA PRO A 86 9.37 -1.89 -9.44
C PRO A 86 9.99 -3.26 -9.21
N PHE A 87 11.20 -3.29 -8.65
CA PHE A 87 11.89 -4.53 -8.30
C PHE A 87 12.67 -4.41 -6.98
N THR A 88 13.11 -5.54 -6.44
CA THR A 88 13.88 -5.59 -5.19
C THR A 88 15.36 -5.85 -5.44
N GLY A 89 16.21 -5.26 -4.60
CA GLY A 89 17.66 -5.46 -4.61
C GLY A 89 18.30 -4.91 -3.34
N MET A 90 19.62 -4.90 -3.23
CA MET A 90 20.32 -4.30 -2.10
C MET A 90 20.83 -2.91 -2.46
N CYS A 91 20.76 -1.96 -1.52
CA CYS A 91 21.34 -0.62 -1.66
C CYS A 91 22.09 -0.23 -0.38
N GLY A 92 23.24 0.44 -0.54
CA GLY A 92 23.89 1.14 0.56
C GLY A 92 23.33 2.55 0.75
N ILE A 93 23.49 3.07 1.96
CA ILE A 93 23.19 4.45 2.34
C ILE A 93 24.29 4.96 3.27
N GLU A 94 24.79 6.16 2.99
CA GLU A 94 25.77 6.85 3.82
C GLU A 94 25.44 8.33 3.93
N ASN A 95 25.52 8.89 5.14
CA ASN A 95 25.17 10.28 5.43
C ASN A 95 23.77 10.68 4.94
N GLY A 96 22.82 9.73 4.97
CA GLY A 96 21.45 9.93 4.49
C GLY A 96 21.28 9.97 2.97
N ILE A 97 22.29 9.57 2.20
CA ILE A 97 22.26 9.52 0.74
C ILE A 97 22.37 8.06 0.29
N TRP A 98 21.39 7.59 -0.48
CA TRP A 98 21.40 6.27 -1.10
C TRP A 98 22.44 6.21 -2.24
N ASP A 99 23.09 5.05 -2.41
CA ASP A 99 23.98 4.81 -3.57
C ASP A 99 23.26 5.02 -4.91
N GLU A 100 21.97 4.66 -4.96
CA GLU A 100 21.06 4.88 -6.08
C GLU A 100 20.03 5.97 -5.71
N PRO A 101 20.40 7.25 -5.79
CA PRO A 101 19.54 8.36 -5.37
C PRO A 101 18.26 8.43 -6.20
N ASP A 102 17.18 8.87 -5.58
CA ASP A 102 15.83 9.03 -6.17
C ASP A 102 15.18 7.75 -6.74
N CYS A 103 15.88 6.61 -6.69
CA CYS A 103 15.39 5.33 -7.20
C CYS A 103 14.82 4.43 -6.10
N VAL A 104 15.21 4.61 -4.83
CA VAL A 104 14.71 3.80 -3.70
C VAL A 104 13.32 4.30 -3.26
N ILE A 105 12.32 3.42 -3.27
CA ILE A 105 10.94 3.75 -2.87
C ILE A 105 10.60 3.22 -1.46
N ALA A 106 11.18 2.10 -1.05
CA ALA A 106 11.00 1.51 0.27
C ALA A 106 12.20 0.63 0.64
N TRP A 107 12.43 0.41 1.93
CA TRP A 107 13.56 -0.36 2.45
C TRP A 107 13.17 -1.25 3.63
N GLN A 108 13.97 -2.27 3.91
CA GLN A 108 13.91 -3.07 5.13
C GLN A 108 15.30 -3.62 5.49
N PRO A 109 15.54 -4.06 6.75
CA PRO A 109 16.77 -4.74 7.13
C PRO A 109 17.04 -5.98 6.25
N LEU A 110 18.32 -6.33 6.09
CA LEU A 110 18.68 -7.61 5.49
C LEU A 110 18.19 -8.78 6.38
N PRO A 111 17.80 -9.92 5.77
CA PRO A 111 17.47 -11.11 6.54
C PRO A 111 18.71 -11.66 7.27
N GLU A 112 18.47 -12.43 8.33
CA GLU A 112 19.56 -13.13 9.02
C GLU A 112 20.31 -14.08 8.06
N PRO A 113 21.65 -14.16 8.16
CA PRO A 113 22.44 -15.08 7.34
C PRO A 113 21.99 -16.53 7.50
N TYR A 114 22.13 -17.32 6.44
CA TYR A 114 21.89 -18.76 6.50
C TYR A 114 22.93 -19.46 7.41
N GLU A 115 22.48 -20.13 8.46
CA GLU A 115 23.35 -20.75 9.48
C GLU A 115 23.93 -22.12 9.10
N GLY A 116 23.52 -22.71 7.97
CA GLY A 116 23.90 -24.08 7.59
C GLY A 116 25.27 -24.20 6.90
N VAL A 117 26.26 -23.40 7.30
CA VAL A 117 27.62 -23.38 6.74
C VAL A 117 28.64 -24.10 7.62
#